data_AF-A0A271JFP6-F1
#
_entry.id   AF-A0A271JFP6-F1
#
_cell.length_a   1.000
_cell.length_b   1.000
_cell.length_c   1.000
_cell.angle_alpha   90.00
_cell.angle_beta   90.00
_cell.angle_gamma   90.00
#
_symmetry.space_group_name_H-M   'P 1'
#
loop_
_entity.id
_entity.type
_entity.pdbx_description
1 polymer ?
#
loop_
_entity_poly.entity_id
_entity_poly.type
_entity_poly.pdbx_seq_one_letter_code
_entity_poly.pdbx_strand_id
1 'polypeptide(L)'
;MFDDDDFDAPLADLDPETVAAFDGAAAEAFADRKARLTRVLVDGETGVLYESLALFAEPLFALYDLDAADAFRLRTEPEAVADDTVALLETARVLWAFFSLPAPDRAHKRSALAAQLVGEDPSEEDWMGLDGLLGSVEVHWQAMLPEEIEMAQQTGHPTLGFDDLLHHPAFRVGTEEDDATHAGFGPDGLSETEARARFAQPLLESDAVMTDPDAFEDALARADEYWDLARSGGDPDAYSTSFAEADRARVADEARTMVARFRELFPEHAA
;
A
#
# COMPACT_ATOMS: atom_id res chain seq x y z
N MET A 1 3.28 -1.32 -41.20
CA MET A 1 4.73 -1.25 -40.97
C MET A 1 4.93 0.12 -40.35
N PHE A 2 4.74 0.17 -39.04
CA PHE A 2 5.00 1.33 -38.20
C PHE A 2 6.38 1.06 -37.58
N ASP A 3 7.27 2.03 -37.66
CA ASP A 3 8.64 1.92 -37.12
C ASP A 3 8.56 1.91 -35.58
N ASP A 4 9.17 0.90 -34.97
CA ASP A 4 9.23 0.63 -33.52
C ASP A 4 10.48 1.27 -32.86
N ASP A 5 11.07 2.34 -33.43
CA ASP A 5 12.41 2.83 -33.06
C ASP A 5 12.45 4.11 -32.18
N ASP A 6 11.33 4.62 -31.65
CA ASP A 6 11.30 5.90 -30.89
C ASP A 6 11.35 5.76 -29.35
N PHE A 7 11.58 4.56 -28.79
CA PHE A 7 11.63 4.33 -27.33
C PHE A 7 13.04 4.15 -26.74
N ASP A 8 14.10 4.46 -27.49
CA ASP A 8 15.50 4.37 -27.03
C ASP A 8 16.19 5.75 -26.99
N ALA A 9 15.53 6.77 -26.43
CA ALA A 9 16.22 7.98 -26.02
C ALA A 9 16.98 7.69 -24.70
N PRO A 10 18.33 7.68 -24.69
CA PRO A 10 19.09 7.44 -23.47
C PRO A 10 18.75 8.53 -22.44
N LEU A 11 18.53 8.14 -21.18
CA LEU A 11 18.36 9.01 -19.98
C LEU A 11 19.48 10.06 -19.78
N ALA A 12 20.45 10.16 -20.69
CA ALA A 12 21.61 11.04 -20.64
C ALA A 12 21.34 12.50 -21.07
N ASP A 13 20.16 12.82 -21.62
CA ASP A 13 19.83 14.17 -22.13
C ASP A 13 18.85 14.97 -21.24
N LEU A 14 18.61 14.54 -19.99
CA LEU A 14 17.81 15.32 -19.05
C LEU A 14 18.59 16.56 -18.57
N ASP A 15 17.93 17.72 -18.63
CA ASP A 15 18.48 18.99 -18.14
C ASP A 15 18.86 18.87 -16.65
N PRO A 16 20.10 19.24 -16.25
CA PRO A 16 20.53 19.22 -14.85
C PRO A 16 19.60 19.96 -13.89
N GLU A 17 18.91 21.02 -14.34
CA GLU A 17 17.91 21.71 -13.51
C GLU A 17 16.65 20.85 -13.30
N THR A 18 16.29 20.04 -14.29
CA THR A 18 15.18 19.08 -14.20
C THR A 18 15.55 17.94 -13.26
N VAL A 19 16.74 17.35 -13.40
CA VAL A 19 17.25 16.32 -12.47
C VAL A 19 17.30 16.84 -11.03
N ALA A 20 17.82 18.05 -10.82
CA ALA A 20 17.87 18.66 -9.48
C ALA A 20 16.47 18.99 -8.91
N ALA A 21 15.50 19.33 -9.76
CA ALA A 21 14.12 19.53 -9.35
C ALA A 21 13.43 18.20 -8.99
N PHE A 22 13.72 17.12 -9.72
CA PHE A 22 13.29 15.77 -9.37
C PHE A 22 13.91 15.29 -8.06
N ASP A 23 15.22 15.48 -7.88
CA ASP A 23 15.92 15.14 -6.64
C ASP A 23 15.40 15.96 -5.44
N GLY A 24 15.08 17.23 -5.66
CA GLY A 24 14.48 18.10 -4.66
C GLY A 24 13.06 17.70 -4.27
N ALA A 25 12.21 17.37 -5.25
CA ALA A 25 10.84 16.92 -5.03
C ALA A 25 10.79 15.54 -4.36
N ALA A 26 11.69 14.62 -4.76
CA ALA A 26 11.84 13.32 -4.11
C ALA A 26 12.26 13.49 -2.64
N ALA A 27 13.26 14.33 -2.36
CA ALA A 27 13.70 14.61 -0.99
C ALA A 27 12.59 15.22 -0.12
N GLU A 28 11.75 16.12 -0.68
CA GLU A 28 10.60 16.68 0.02
C GLU A 28 9.52 15.62 0.29
N ALA A 29 9.21 14.76 -0.68
CA ALA A 29 8.29 13.65 -0.52
C ALA A 29 8.75 12.63 0.52
N PHE A 30 10.05 12.30 0.57
CA PHE A 30 10.65 11.46 1.60
C PHE A 30 10.54 12.09 3.00
N ALA A 31 10.83 13.38 3.11
CA ALA A 31 10.71 14.10 4.37
C ALA A 31 9.26 14.14 4.87
N ASP A 32 8.29 14.40 3.99
CA ASP A 32 6.87 14.39 4.30
C ASP A 32 6.38 13.00 4.68
N ARG A 33 6.84 11.95 3.99
CA ARG A 33 6.56 10.55 4.34
C ARG A 33 7.09 10.23 5.72
N LYS A 34 8.36 10.53 6.01
CA LYS A 34 8.97 10.32 7.32
C LYS A 34 8.22 11.06 8.42
N ALA A 35 7.88 12.32 8.21
CA ALA A 35 7.15 13.13 9.18
C ALA A 35 5.76 12.55 9.48
N ARG A 36 5.03 12.13 8.42
CA ARG A 36 3.74 11.47 8.55
C ARG A 36 3.84 10.15 9.33
N LEU A 37 4.78 9.29 8.97
CA LEU A 37 4.97 7.99 9.61
C LEU A 37 5.41 8.13 11.07
N THR A 38 6.33 9.05 11.33
CA THR A 38 6.77 9.37 12.69
C THR A 38 5.60 9.81 13.56
N ARG A 39 4.75 10.71 13.05
CA ARG A 39 3.54 11.15 13.76
C ARG A 39 2.63 9.97 14.07
N VAL A 40 2.30 9.15 13.08
CA VAL A 40 1.41 7.99 13.23
C VAL A 40 1.96 6.99 14.27
N LEU A 41 3.27 6.75 14.27
CA LEU A 41 3.95 5.89 15.23
C LEU A 41 3.90 6.47 16.65
N VAL A 42 4.32 7.72 16.81
CA VAL A 42 4.49 8.38 18.11
C VAL A 42 3.15 8.68 18.78
N ASP A 43 2.14 9.06 18.01
CA ASP A 43 0.80 9.37 18.54
C ASP A 43 -0.02 8.11 18.87
N GLY A 44 0.49 6.91 18.54
CA GLY A 44 -0.20 5.64 18.78
C GLY A 44 -1.35 5.38 17.82
N GLU A 45 -1.46 6.16 16.73
CA GLU A 45 -2.46 5.97 15.68
C GLU A 45 -2.32 4.60 14.98
N THR A 46 -1.19 3.92 15.16
CA THR A 46 -0.95 2.56 14.69
C THR A 46 -1.80 1.48 15.36
N GLY A 47 -2.44 1.80 16.49
CA GLY A 47 -3.13 0.86 17.35
C GLY A 47 -2.25 0.27 18.45
N VAL A 48 -0.92 0.40 18.35
CA VAL A 48 0.06 -0.09 19.34
C VAL A 48 0.77 1.10 19.99
N LEU A 49 0.90 1.08 21.32
CA LEU A 49 1.63 2.09 22.09
C LEU A 49 3.07 2.17 21.59
N TYR A 50 3.52 3.40 21.34
CA TYR A 50 4.82 3.67 20.76
C TYR A 50 5.97 3.04 21.56
N GLU A 51 5.93 3.18 22.89
CA GLU A 51 6.96 2.65 23.78
C GLU A 51 6.99 1.12 23.77
N SER A 52 5.83 0.47 23.71
CA SER A 52 5.74 -0.99 23.60
C SER A 52 6.30 -1.49 22.28
N LEU A 53 6.02 -0.78 21.18
CA LEU A 53 6.57 -1.10 19.87
C LEU A 53 8.09 -0.90 19.82
N ALA A 54 8.60 0.20 20.39
CA ALA A 54 10.03 0.48 20.46
C ALA A 54 10.79 -0.57 21.28
N LEU A 55 10.21 -1.03 22.40
CA LEU A 55 10.78 -2.13 23.21
C LEU A 55 10.75 -3.46 22.46
N PHE A 56 9.64 -3.77 21.79
CA PHE A 56 9.54 -4.97 20.96
C PHE A 56 10.57 -4.98 19.82
N ALA A 57 10.90 -3.80 19.29
CA ALA A 57 11.87 -3.62 18.20
C ALA A 57 13.34 -3.74 18.62
N GLU A 58 13.66 -3.81 19.92
CA GLU A 58 15.05 -3.89 20.42
C GLU A 58 15.95 -4.92 19.70
N PRO A 59 15.48 -6.15 19.38
CA PRO A 59 16.28 -7.14 18.66
C PRO A 59 16.66 -6.70 17.25
N LEU A 60 15.80 -5.89 16.61
CA LEU A 60 16.04 -5.37 15.27
C LEU A 60 17.15 -4.33 15.32
N PHE A 61 17.11 -3.42 16.30
CA PHE A 61 18.17 -2.41 16.48
C PHE A 61 19.55 -3.07 16.62
N ALA A 62 19.63 -4.12 17.44
CA ALA A 62 20.87 -4.88 17.59
C ALA A 62 21.29 -5.62 16.30
N LEU A 63 20.35 -6.15 15.52
CA LEU A 63 20.64 -6.88 14.28
C LEU A 63 21.18 -5.96 13.18
N TYR A 64 20.64 -4.74 13.09
CA TYR A 64 21.01 -3.75 12.08
C TYR A 64 22.07 -2.74 12.55
N ASP A 65 22.66 -2.94 13.74
CA ASP A 65 23.67 -2.05 14.34
C ASP A 65 23.20 -0.58 14.46
N LEU A 66 21.91 -0.41 14.80
CA LEU A 66 21.28 0.88 15.02
C LEU A 66 21.15 1.18 16.52
N ASP A 67 21.23 2.46 16.89
CA ASP A 67 21.08 2.87 18.29
C ASP A 67 19.61 2.82 18.72
N ALA A 68 19.27 1.90 19.63
CA ALA A 68 17.92 1.79 20.19
C ALA A 68 17.46 3.07 20.90
N ALA A 69 18.39 3.93 21.36
CA ALA A 69 18.04 5.23 21.92
C ALA A 69 17.38 6.16 20.90
N ASP A 70 17.65 5.97 19.60
CA ASP A 70 17.06 6.79 18.54
C ASP A 70 15.55 6.58 18.39
N ALA A 71 15.03 5.40 18.76
CA ALA A 71 13.58 5.22 18.89
C ALA A 71 13.00 6.23 19.91
N PHE A 72 13.55 6.30 21.11
CA PHE A 72 13.03 7.24 22.11
C PHE A 72 13.26 8.71 21.74
N ARG A 73 14.35 9.01 21.03
CA ARG A 73 14.63 10.36 20.51
C ARG A 73 13.66 10.78 19.41
N LEU A 74 13.12 9.84 18.63
CA LEU A 74 12.19 10.14 17.53
C LEU A 74 10.98 10.97 18.01
N ARG A 75 10.54 10.77 19.26
CA ARG A 75 9.42 11.52 19.85
C ARG A 75 9.74 13.01 20.09
N THR A 76 11.00 13.34 20.36
CA THR A 76 11.41 14.70 20.76
C THR A 76 12.23 15.43 19.72
N GLU A 77 13.00 14.70 18.91
CA GLU A 77 13.96 15.21 17.93
C GLU A 77 13.85 14.43 16.60
N PRO A 78 12.66 14.36 15.97
CA PRO A 78 12.43 13.49 14.81
C PRO A 78 13.34 13.80 13.61
N GLU A 79 13.71 15.07 13.42
CA GLU A 79 14.61 15.49 12.34
C GLU A 79 16.08 15.05 12.55
N ALA A 80 16.47 14.73 13.79
CA ALA A 80 17.84 14.34 14.14
C ALA A 80 18.04 12.81 14.15
N VAL A 81 16.97 12.04 13.94
CA VAL A 81 16.97 10.57 13.92
C VAL A 81 17.07 10.10 12.48
N ALA A 82 17.82 9.02 12.23
CA ALA A 82 17.98 8.45 10.89
C ALA A 82 16.66 7.86 10.36
N ASP A 83 16.49 7.86 9.03
CA ASP A 83 15.29 7.33 8.37
C ASP A 83 15.14 5.81 8.62
N ASP A 84 16.28 5.11 8.69
CA ASP A 84 16.36 3.68 8.99
C ASP A 84 15.69 3.34 10.33
N THR A 85 15.70 4.23 11.32
CA THR A 85 15.01 4.03 12.60
C THR A 85 13.49 3.96 12.40
N VAL A 86 12.93 4.80 11.53
CA VAL A 86 11.50 4.81 11.23
C VAL A 86 11.12 3.55 10.45
N ALA A 87 11.89 3.21 9.40
CA ALA A 87 11.69 1.98 8.63
C ALA A 87 11.79 0.71 9.49
N LEU A 88 12.69 0.70 10.47
CA LEU A 88 12.84 -0.40 11.42
C LEU A 88 11.62 -0.51 12.35
N LEU A 89 11.08 0.60 12.86
CA LEU A 89 9.87 0.60 13.68
C LEU A 89 8.62 0.19 12.89
N GLU A 90 8.57 0.54 11.61
CA GLU A 90 7.55 0.04 10.68
C GLU A 90 7.66 -1.47 10.48
N THR A 91 8.88 -1.98 10.28
CA THR A 91 9.15 -3.42 10.21
C THR A 91 8.74 -4.11 11.51
N ALA A 92 9.04 -3.52 12.67
CA ALA A 92 8.61 -4.01 13.96
C ALA A 92 7.07 -4.10 14.06
N ARG A 93 6.34 -3.14 13.48
CA ARG A 93 4.87 -3.16 13.45
C ARG A 93 4.34 -4.32 12.62
N VAL A 94 4.92 -4.59 11.46
CA VAL A 94 4.57 -5.75 10.62
C VAL A 94 4.83 -7.05 11.37
N LEU A 95 5.99 -7.16 12.04
CA LEU A 95 6.34 -8.33 12.85
C LEU A 95 5.42 -8.49 14.06
N TRP A 96 5.05 -7.41 14.74
CA TRP A 96 4.08 -7.44 15.83
C TRP A 96 2.75 -8.04 15.37
N ALA A 97 2.22 -7.59 14.23
CA ALA A 97 1.00 -8.14 13.66
C ALA A 97 1.15 -9.60 13.23
N PHE A 98 2.30 -9.97 12.65
CA PHE A 98 2.61 -11.35 12.29
C PHE A 98 2.63 -12.27 13.52
N PHE A 99 3.30 -11.86 14.60
CA PHE A 99 3.38 -12.67 15.83
C PHE A 99 2.08 -12.71 16.63
N SER A 100 1.21 -11.72 16.43
CA SER A 100 -0.16 -11.73 16.96
C SER A 100 -1.05 -12.79 16.30
N LEU A 101 -0.69 -13.30 15.12
CA LEU A 101 -1.41 -14.40 14.48
C LEU A 101 -1.24 -15.71 15.28
N PRO A 102 -2.26 -16.59 15.28
CA PRO A 102 -2.10 -17.97 15.71
C PRO A 102 -0.94 -18.67 14.99
N ALA A 103 -0.22 -19.54 15.68
CA ALA A 103 0.90 -20.30 15.12
C ALA A 103 0.62 -21.01 13.77
N PRO A 104 -0.55 -21.66 13.54
CA PRO A 104 -0.83 -22.24 12.22
C PRO A 104 -0.92 -21.18 11.12
N ASP A 105 -1.44 -19.99 11.41
CA ASP A 105 -1.61 -18.93 10.42
C ASP A 105 -0.27 -18.29 10.07
N ARG A 106 0.64 -18.15 11.04
CA ARG A 106 2.03 -17.70 10.78
C ARG A 106 2.74 -18.56 9.74
N ALA A 107 2.56 -19.88 9.78
CA ALA A 107 3.17 -20.77 8.81
C ALA A 107 2.66 -20.52 7.38
N HIS A 108 1.35 -20.26 7.21
CA HIS A 108 0.75 -19.97 5.92
C HIS A 108 1.11 -18.57 5.39
N LYS A 109 1.31 -17.62 6.31
CA LYS A 109 1.61 -16.22 5.99
C LYS A 109 3.10 -15.90 5.87
N ARG A 110 3.97 -16.89 6.12
CA ARG A 110 5.42 -16.74 6.08
C ARG A 110 5.94 -16.27 4.72
N SER A 111 5.40 -16.79 3.62
CA SER A 111 5.77 -16.35 2.27
C SER A 111 5.37 -14.89 2.01
N ALA A 112 4.22 -14.45 2.50
CA ALA A 112 3.79 -13.06 2.38
C ALA A 112 4.66 -12.12 3.21
N LEU A 113 5.08 -12.55 4.40
CA LEU A 113 6.04 -11.80 5.21
C LEU A 113 7.41 -11.70 4.52
N ALA A 114 7.89 -12.79 3.91
CA ALA A 114 9.14 -12.76 3.15
C ALA A 114 9.05 -11.80 1.97
N ALA A 115 7.96 -11.87 1.20
CA ALA A 115 7.69 -10.94 0.10
C ALA A 115 7.79 -9.48 0.54
N GLN A 116 7.24 -9.16 1.72
CA GLN A 116 7.26 -7.80 2.28
C GLN A 116 8.65 -7.33 2.73
N LEU A 117 9.45 -8.22 3.33
CA LEU A 117 10.71 -7.83 3.97
C LEU A 117 11.93 -7.93 3.05
N VAL A 118 11.91 -8.87 2.11
CA VAL A 118 13.06 -9.18 1.25
C VAL A 118 12.71 -9.27 -0.24
N GLY A 119 11.43 -9.17 -0.62
CA GLY A 119 10.95 -9.17 -2.01
C GLY A 119 10.25 -10.47 -2.44
N GLU A 120 9.51 -10.42 -3.55
CA GLU A 120 8.59 -11.48 -4.01
C GLU A 120 9.26 -12.85 -4.26
N ASP A 121 10.55 -12.84 -4.63
CA ASP A 121 11.35 -14.04 -4.90
C ASP A 121 12.60 -14.12 -3.99
N PRO A 122 12.45 -14.47 -2.70
CA PRO A 122 13.59 -14.52 -1.78
C PRO A 122 14.55 -15.67 -2.13
N SER A 123 15.85 -15.38 -2.12
CA SER A 123 16.89 -16.38 -2.27
C SER A 123 17.02 -17.28 -1.02
N GLU A 124 17.77 -18.39 -1.12
CA GLU A 124 18.06 -19.25 0.05
C GLU A 124 18.77 -18.48 1.18
N GLU A 125 19.61 -17.50 0.83
CA GLU A 125 20.29 -16.64 1.80
C GLU A 125 19.31 -15.69 2.49
N ASP A 126 18.36 -15.11 1.74
CA ASP A 126 17.31 -14.25 2.29
C ASP A 126 16.41 -15.03 3.25
N TRP A 127 16.06 -16.27 2.89
CA TRP A 127 15.31 -17.17 3.78
C TRP A 127 16.09 -17.49 5.06
N MET A 128 17.39 -17.76 4.96
CA MET A 128 18.21 -18.04 6.13
C MET A 128 18.33 -16.81 7.05
N GLY A 129 18.47 -15.61 6.47
CA GLY A 129 18.47 -14.35 7.19
C GLY A 129 17.14 -14.09 7.89
N LEU A 130 16.03 -14.24 7.16
CA LEU A 130 14.68 -14.10 7.69
C LEU A 130 14.40 -15.07 8.84
N ASP A 131 14.87 -16.31 8.74
CA ASP A 131 14.70 -17.31 9.81
C ASP A 131 15.47 -16.95 11.07
N GLY A 132 16.68 -16.42 10.92
CA GLY A 132 17.47 -15.91 12.04
C GLY A 132 16.81 -14.69 12.71
N LEU A 133 16.28 -13.79 11.89
CA LEU A 133 15.51 -12.61 12.34
C LEU A 133 14.26 -13.05 13.12
N LEU A 134 13.42 -13.89 12.52
CA LEU A 134 12.18 -14.35 13.14
C LEU A 134 12.44 -15.13 14.42
N GLY A 135 13.47 -15.98 14.47
CA GLY A 135 13.86 -16.68 15.69
C GLY A 135 14.25 -15.72 16.83
N SER A 136 14.95 -14.64 16.51
CA SER A 136 15.38 -13.64 17.50
C SER A 136 14.20 -12.83 18.05
N VAL A 137 13.28 -12.43 17.17
CA VAL A 137 12.08 -11.68 17.54
C VAL A 137 11.06 -12.57 18.25
N GLU A 138 10.92 -13.84 17.86
CA GLU A 138 10.00 -14.78 18.51
C GLU A 138 10.35 -14.99 19.98
N VAL A 139 11.64 -15.03 20.34
CA VAL A 139 12.07 -15.10 21.75
C VAL A 139 11.57 -13.89 22.55
N HIS A 140 11.63 -12.69 21.97
CA HIS A 140 11.14 -11.47 22.62
C HIS A 140 9.62 -11.45 22.71
N TRP A 141 8.93 -11.86 21.65
CA TRP A 141 7.48 -12.00 21.65
C TRP A 141 6.99 -12.96 22.74
N GLN A 142 7.62 -14.13 22.87
CA GLN A 142 7.27 -15.12 23.89
C GLN A 142 7.61 -14.68 25.32
N ALA A 143 8.48 -13.68 25.48
CA ALA A 143 8.79 -13.10 26.78
C ALA A 143 7.73 -12.08 27.25
N MET A 144 6.93 -11.53 26.32
CA MET A 144 5.84 -10.61 26.65
C MET A 144 4.65 -11.35 27.27
N LEU A 145 4.12 -10.81 28.36
CA LEU A 145 2.90 -11.33 28.98
C LEU A 145 1.67 -10.95 28.14
N PRO A 146 0.62 -11.80 28.10
CA PRO A 146 -0.63 -11.45 27.41
C PRO A 146 -1.20 -10.10 27.85
N GLU A 147 -1.12 -9.77 29.14
CA GLU A 147 -1.60 -8.50 29.68
C GLU A 147 -0.76 -7.30 29.19
N GLU A 148 0.54 -7.50 28.92
CA GLU A 148 1.41 -6.46 28.35
C GLU A 148 1.06 -6.19 26.89
N ILE A 149 0.72 -7.24 26.13
CA ILE A 149 0.24 -7.13 24.74
C ILE A 149 -1.13 -6.43 24.71
N GLU A 150 -2.06 -6.81 25.60
CA GLU A 150 -3.36 -6.14 25.71
C GLU A 150 -3.21 -4.66 26.09
N MET A 151 -2.34 -4.35 27.05
CA MET A 151 -2.06 -2.96 27.44
C MET A 151 -1.42 -2.17 26.30
N ALA A 152 -0.49 -2.78 25.56
CA ALA A 152 0.14 -2.16 24.39
C ALA A 152 -0.88 -1.77 23.32
N GLN A 153 -2.02 -2.44 23.22
CA GLN A 153 -3.05 -2.17 22.21
C GLN A 153 -4.17 -1.23 22.68
N GLN A 154 -4.09 -0.70 23.91
CA GLN A 154 -5.08 0.22 24.49
C GLN A 154 -4.81 1.69 24.12
N THR A 155 -4.63 1.96 22.84
CA THR A 155 -4.34 3.30 22.31
C THR A 155 -5.59 4.13 21.97
N GLY A 156 -6.75 3.48 21.88
CA GLY A 156 -7.98 4.10 21.33
C GLY A 156 -8.05 4.06 19.80
N HIS A 157 -7.01 3.58 19.13
CA HIS A 157 -6.95 3.36 17.69
C HIS A 157 -7.00 1.85 17.36
N PRO A 158 -7.59 1.45 16.23
CA PRO A 158 -7.63 0.04 15.84
C PRO A 158 -6.21 -0.48 15.54
N THR A 159 -5.85 -1.61 16.14
CA THR A 159 -4.66 -2.36 15.73
C THR A 159 -4.99 -3.10 14.43
N LEU A 160 -4.26 -2.78 13.36
CA LEU A 160 -4.42 -3.45 12.07
C LEU A 160 -3.90 -4.89 12.13
N GLY A 161 -4.62 -5.81 11.48
CA GLY A 161 -4.18 -7.19 11.31
C GLY A 161 -3.00 -7.31 10.34
N PHE A 162 -2.36 -8.47 10.32
CA PHE A 162 -1.22 -8.73 9.45
C PHE A 162 -1.56 -8.51 7.97
N ASP A 163 -2.67 -9.07 7.50
CA ASP A 163 -3.10 -8.91 6.11
C ASP A 163 -3.43 -7.44 5.80
N ASP A 164 -4.16 -6.75 6.67
CA ASP A 164 -4.49 -5.33 6.46
C ASP A 164 -3.24 -4.45 6.38
N LEU A 165 -2.20 -4.75 7.18
CA LEU A 165 -0.93 -4.03 7.14
C LEU A 165 -0.15 -4.25 5.84
N LEU A 166 -0.14 -5.46 5.29
CA LEU A 166 0.52 -5.74 4.02
C LEU A 166 -0.13 -5.00 2.84
N HIS A 167 -1.44 -4.78 2.91
CA HIS A 167 -2.18 -4.03 1.89
C HIS A 167 -2.24 -2.53 2.20
N HIS A 168 -1.73 -2.11 3.37
CA HIS A 168 -1.83 -0.73 3.80
C HIS A 168 -0.87 0.17 2.99
N PRO A 169 -1.35 1.31 2.45
CA PRO A 169 -0.61 2.15 1.49
C PRO A 169 0.75 2.62 1.99
N ALA A 170 0.86 2.85 3.30
CA ALA A 170 2.11 3.28 3.93
C ALA A 170 3.26 2.24 3.83
N PHE A 171 2.96 0.96 3.60
CA PHE A 171 3.92 -0.15 3.69
C PHE A 171 4.28 -0.78 2.34
N ARG A 172 3.74 -0.28 1.22
CA ARG A 172 4.19 -0.74 -0.11
C ARG A 172 5.62 -0.25 -0.35
N VAL A 173 6.54 -1.19 -0.48
CA VAL A 173 7.89 -0.97 -1.00
C VAL A 173 7.83 -1.26 -2.50
N GLY A 174 7.17 -0.38 -3.25
CA GLY A 174 7.25 -0.35 -4.71
C GLY A 174 8.39 0.58 -5.14
N THR A 175 9.00 0.33 -6.30
CA THR A 175 9.91 1.30 -6.93
C THR A 175 9.12 2.57 -7.29
N GLU A 176 9.67 3.73 -6.91
CA GLU A 176 9.00 5.03 -6.92
C GLU A 176 8.52 5.53 -8.30
N GLU A 177 8.87 4.86 -9.40
CA GLU A 177 8.31 5.16 -10.71
C GLU A 177 6.79 4.92 -10.79
N ASP A 178 6.21 4.11 -9.88
CA ASP A 178 4.76 3.92 -9.75
C ASP A 178 4.09 4.81 -8.69
N ASP A 179 4.84 5.53 -7.85
CA ASP A 179 4.26 6.21 -6.66
C ASP A 179 3.58 7.56 -7.01
N ALA A 180 3.96 8.19 -8.13
CA ALA A 180 3.31 9.41 -8.60
C ALA A 180 1.89 9.19 -9.18
N THR A 181 1.50 7.94 -9.45
CA THR A 181 0.16 7.57 -9.95
C THR A 181 -0.74 6.95 -8.88
N HIS A 182 -0.23 6.73 -7.66
CA HIS A 182 -0.88 5.96 -6.58
C HIS A 182 -1.12 6.77 -5.29
N ALA A 183 -1.46 8.06 -5.40
CA ALA A 183 -2.15 8.72 -4.29
C ALA A 183 -3.41 7.89 -3.99
N GLY A 184 -3.51 7.30 -2.79
CA GLY A 184 -4.53 6.31 -2.46
C GLY A 184 -5.95 6.75 -2.83
N PHE A 185 -6.80 5.78 -3.15
CA PHE A 185 -8.17 6.04 -3.58
C PHE A 185 -9.13 6.16 -2.40
N GLY A 186 -9.70 7.36 -2.23
CA GLY A 186 -10.69 7.64 -1.20
C GLY A 186 -10.07 7.83 0.20
N PRO A 187 -10.90 8.09 1.22
CA PRO A 187 -10.43 8.42 2.58
C PRO A 187 -9.69 7.29 3.28
N ASP A 188 -9.92 6.04 2.84
CA ASP A 188 -9.27 4.83 3.35
C ASP A 188 -7.92 4.56 2.66
N GLY A 189 -7.55 5.38 1.66
CA GLY A 189 -6.30 5.25 0.92
C GLY A 189 -6.21 3.97 0.09
N LEU A 190 -7.33 3.44 -0.42
CA LEU A 190 -7.36 2.14 -1.10
C LEU A 190 -6.32 2.05 -2.23
N SER A 191 -5.77 0.86 -2.42
CA SER A 191 -4.97 0.60 -3.61
C SER A 191 -5.82 0.64 -4.88
N GLU A 192 -5.18 0.83 -6.04
CA GLU A 192 -5.91 0.87 -7.32
C GLU A 192 -6.73 -0.41 -7.55
N THR A 193 -6.19 -1.59 -7.23
CA THR A 193 -6.91 -2.87 -7.36
C THR A 193 -8.16 -2.92 -6.49
N GLU A 194 -8.08 -2.48 -5.23
CA GLU A 194 -9.22 -2.46 -4.31
C GLU A 194 -10.25 -1.40 -4.71
N ALA A 195 -9.78 -0.25 -5.17
CA ALA A 195 -10.61 0.83 -5.68
C ALA A 195 -11.36 0.39 -6.95
N ARG A 196 -10.68 -0.29 -7.87
CA ARG A 196 -11.27 -0.92 -9.07
C ARG A 196 -12.31 -1.98 -8.70
N ALA A 197 -12.03 -2.83 -7.72
CA ALA A 197 -12.99 -3.83 -7.25
C ALA A 197 -14.25 -3.19 -6.66
N ARG A 198 -14.09 -2.17 -5.80
CA ARG A 198 -15.20 -1.42 -5.17
C ARG A 198 -16.00 -0.62 -6.20
N PHE A 199 -15.32 -0.10 -7.22
CA PHE A 199 -15.92 0.56 -8.35
C PHE A 199 -16.78 -0.40 -9.19
N ALA A 200 -16.21 -1.55 -9.60
CA ALA A 200 -16.83 -2.53 -10.47
C ALA A 200 -17.99 -3.31 -9.84
N GLN A 201 -18.07 -3.34 -8.51
CA GLN A 201 -19.04 -4.12 -7.72
C GLN A 201 -20.49 -4.12 -8.29
N PRO A 202 -21.10 -2.99 -8.69
CA PRO A 202 -22.48 -2.99 -9.20
C PRO A 202 -22.66 -3.75 -10.52
N LEU A 203 -21.63 -3.83 -11.34
CA LEU A 203 -21.65 -4.55 -12.62
C LEU A 203 -21.50 -6.06 -12.38
N LEU A 204 -20.64 -6.43 -11.43
CA LEU A 204 -20.31 -7.81 -11.11
C LEU A 204 -21.40 -8.53 -10.28
N GLU A 205 -22.16 -7.78 -9.48
CA GLU A 205 -23.22 -8.34 -8.63
C GLU A 205 -24.60 -8.44 -9.32
N SER A 206 -24.67 -8.20 -10.63
CA SER A 206 -25.93 -8.36 -11.36
C SER A 206 -26.31 -9.84 -11.53
N ASP A 207 -27.61 -10.17 -11.43
CA ASP A 207 -28.09 -11.56 -11.48
C ASP A 207 -27.65 -12.32 -12.75
N ALA A 208 -27.54 -11.62 -13.87
CA ALA A 208 -27.09 -12.19 -15.14
C ALA A 208 -25.58 -12.52 -15.12
N VAL A 209 -24.78 -11.69 -14.46
CA VAL A 209 -23.32 -11.85 -14.36
C VAL A 209 -22.93 -12.92 -13.34
N MET A 210 -23.66 -13.02 -12.23
CA MET A 210 -23.37 -14.03 -11.19
C MET A 210 -23.62 -15.48 -11.65
N THR A 211 -24.31 -15.68 -12.77
CA THR A 211 -24.72 -17.01 -13.25
C THR A 211 -24.10 -17.41 -14.59
N ASP A 212 -23.41 -16.49 -15.26
CA ASP A 212 -22.80 -16.70 -16.57
C ASP A 212 -21.34 -16.19 -16.59
N PRO A 213 -20.34 -17.10 -16.71
CA PRO A 213 -18.93 -16.73 -16.77
C PRO A 213 -18.58 -15.76 -17.91
N ASP A 214 -19.20 -15.91 -19.08
CA ASP A 214 -18.91 -15.04 -20.23
C ASP A 214 -19.43 -13.61 -19.94
N ALA A 215 -20.59 -13.51 -19.29
CA ALA A 215 -21.15 -12.23 -18.87
C ALA A 215 -20.31 -11.54 -17.77
N PHE A 216 -19.60 -12.32 -16.94
CA PHE A 216 -18.67 -11.82 -15.93
C PHE A 216 -17.41 -11.22 -16.56
N GLU A 217 -16.80 -11.88 -17.53
CA GLU A 217 -15.65 -11.34 -18.27
C GLU A 217 -16.04 -10.06 -19.01
N ASP A 218 -17.20 -10.04 -19.67
CA ASP A 218 -17.74 -8.85 -20.33
C ASP A 218 -18.00 -7.69 -19.35
N ALA A 219 -18.44 -7.99 -18.12
CA ALA A 219 -18.68 -6.98 -17.09
C ALA A 219 -17.38 -6.38 -16.54
N LEU A 220 -16.32 -7.19 -16.40
CA LEU A 220 -14.99 -6.71 -16.02
C LEU A 220 -14.40 -5.79 -17.09
N ALA A 221 -14.45 -6.20 -18.36
CA ALA A 221 -13.93 -5.39 -19.45
C ALA A 221 -14.62 -4.01 -19.53
N ARG A 222 -15.95 -3.97 -19.38
CA ARG A 222 -16.69 -2.70 -19.31
C ARG A 222 -16.34 -1.88 -18.07
N ALA A 223 -16.11 -2.52 -16.92
CA ALA A 223 -15.71 -1.82 -15.72
C ALA A 223 -14.36 -1.10 -15.91
N ASP A 224 -13.38 -1.75 -16.53
CA ASP A 224 -12.09 -1.12 -16.84
C ASP A 224 -12.26 0.05 -17.83
N GLU A 225 -13.08 -0.12 -18.88
CA GLU A 225 -13.35 0.97 -19.84
C GLU A 225 -14.00 2.20 -19.17
N TYR A 226 -14.94 1.99 -18.25
CA TYR A 226 -15.58 3.10 -17.51
C TYR A 226 -14.66 3.73 -16.47
N TRP A 227 -13.75 2.95 -15.88
CA TRP A 227 -12.71 3.46 -14.98
C TRP A 227 -11.79 4.42 -15.72
N ASP A 228 -11.27 4.01 -16.88
CA ASP A 228 -10.40 4.84 -17.73
C ASP A 228 -11.14 6.09 -18.24
N LEU A 229 -12.41 5.93 -18.62
CA LEU A 229 -13.26 7.05 -19.05
C LEU A 229 -13.44 8.08 -17.92
N ALA A 230 -13.66 7.62 -16.69
CA ALA A 230 -13.83 8.51 -15.53
C ALA A 230 -12.55 9.26 -15.19
N ARG A 231 -11.40 8.58 -15.23
CA ARG A 231 -10.08 9.14 -14.89
C ARG A 231 -9.57 10.13 -15.94
N SER A 232 -9.88 9.89 -17.22
CA SER A 232 -9.50 10.78 -18.33
C SER A 232 -10.43 11.98 -18.52
N GLY A 233 -11.55 12.05 -17.78
CA GLY A 233 -12.56 13.11 -17.94
C GLY A 233 -13.37 12.96 -19.24
N GLY A 234 -13.42 11.76 -19.81
CA GLY A 234 -14.10 11.50 -21.06
C GLY A 234 -15.62 11.63 -20.95
N ASP A 235 -16.27 11.91 -22.08
CA ASP A 235 -17.73 12.07 -22.18
C ASP A 235 -18.41 10.69 -22.37
N PRO A 236 -19.26 10.24 -21.42
CA PRO A 236 -20.03 8.99 -21.55
C PRO A 236 -20.90 8.89 -22.80
N ASP A 237 -21.47 10.02 -23.25
CA ASP A 237 -22.33 10.02 -24.42
C ASP A 237 -21.48 9.87 -25.70
N ALA A 238 -20.30 10.50 -25.75
CA ALA A 238 -19.32 10.28 -26.82
C ALA A 238 -18.78 8.84 -26.82
N TYR A 239 -18.46 8.28 -25.64
CA TYR A 239 -18.03 6.88 -25.49
C TYR A 239 -19.02 5.90 -26.11
N SER A 240 -20.32 6.09 -25.85
CA SER A 240 -21.38 5.22 -26.36
C SER A 240 -21.50 5.17 -27.88
N THR A 241 -20.95 6.14 -28.63
CA THR A 241 -21.11 6.19 -30.09
C THR A 241 -20.32 5.12 -30.85
N SER A 242 -19.31 4.50 -30.21
CA SER A 242 -18.57 3.35 -30.75
C SER A 242 -19.40 2.06 -30.76
N PHE A 243 -20.51 2.02 -30.02
CA PHE A 243 -21.39 0.85 -29.90
C PHE A 243 -22.50 0.83 -30.96
N ALA A 244 -23.07 -0.36 -31.17
CA ALA A 244 -24.20 -0.57 -32.05
C ALA A 244 -25.40 0.29 -31.63
N GLU A 245 -26.16 0.81 -32.60
CA GLU A 245 -27.27 1.76 -32.36
C GLU A 245 -28.32 1.23 -31.36
N ALA A 246 -28.53 -0.09 -31.33
CA ALA A 246 -29.42 -0.75 -30.39
C ALA A 246 -28.95 -0.69 -28.92
N ASP A 247 -27.64 -0.59 -28.69
CA ASP A 247 -27.01 -0.61 -27.37
C ASP A 247 -26.59 0.77 -26.86
N ARG A 248 -26.44 1.77 -27.74
CA ARG A 248 -25.88 3.09 -27.38
C ARG A 248 -26.55 3.72 -26.18
N ALA A 249 -27.88 3.71 -26.13
CA ALA A 249 -28.63 4.32 -25.04
C ALA A 249 -28.38 3.63 -23.69
N ARG A 250 -28.26 2.30 -23.69
CA ARG A 250 -27.98 1.50 -22.49
C ARG A 250 -26.55 1.74 -22.02
N VAL A 251 -25.58 1.68 -22.94
CA VAL A 251 -24.15 1.91 -22.64
C VAL A 251 -23.91 3.33 -22.14
N ALA A 252 -24.53 4.34 -22.74
CA ALA A 252 -24.42 5.72 -22.29
C ALA A 252 -24.94 5.90 -20.85
N ASP A 253 -26.04 5.25 -20.50
CA ASP A 253 -26.63 5.33 -19.16
C ASP A 253 -25.79 4.59 -18.11
N GLU A 254 -25.29 3.40 -18.46
CA GLU A 254 -24.36 2.63 -17.63
C GLU A 254 -23.05 3.40 -17.41
N ALA A 255 -22.45 3.94 -18.46
CA ALA A 255 -21.25 4.77 -18.41
C ALA A 255 -21.44 6.03 -17.55
N ARG A 256 -22.57 6.76 -17.70
CA ARG A 256 -22.88 7.92 -16.85
C ARG A 256 -22.99 7.54 -15.39
N THR A 257 -23.64 6.42 -15.09
CA THR A 257 -23.81 5.92 -13.72
C THR A 257 -22.45 5.56 -13.10
N MET A 258 -21.61 4.85 -13.85
CA MET A 258 -20.29 4.44 -13.38
C MET A 258 -19.35 5.64 -13.21
N VAL A 259 -19.28 6.57 -14.18
CA VAL A 259 -18.47 7.80 -14.04
C VAL A 259 -18.93 8.65 -12.85
N ALA A 260 -20.25 8.77 -12.62
CA ALA A 260 -20.76 9.47 -11.44
C ALA A 260 -20.35 8.77 -10.13
N ARG A 261 -20.38 7.43 -10.09
CA ARG A 261 -19.91 6.63 -8.95
C ARG A 261 -18.42 6.83 -8.70
N PHE A 262 -17.59 6.89 -9.74
CA PHE A 262 -16.16 7.19 -9.60
C PHE A 262 -15.94 8.52 -8.88
N ARG A 263 -16.67 9.57 -9.30
CA ARG A 263 -16.60 10.90 -8.68
C ARG A 263 -17.06 10.92 -7.22
N GLU A 264 -18.02 10.08 -6.88
CA GLU A 264 -18.50 9.94 -5.50
C GLU A 264 -17.48 9.20 -4.61
N LEU A 265 -16.90 8.11 -5.12
CA LEU A 265 -15.96 7.28 -4.37
C LEU A 265 -14.58 7.92 -4.26
N PHE A 266 -14.13 8.60 -5.33
CA PHE A 266 -12.75 9.06 -5.52
C PHE A 266 -12.70 10.51 -6.05
N PRO A 267 -13.24 11.49 -5.30
CA PRO A 267 -13.38 12.87 -5.78
C PRO A 267 -12.04 13.54 -6.12
N GLU A 268 -10.95 13.13 -5.47
CA GLU A 268 -9.61 13.69 -5.68
C GLU A 268 -8.94 13.18 -6.97
N HIS A 269 -9.48 12.10 -7.55
CA HIS A 269 -8.94 11.43 -8.74
C HIS A 269 -9.81 11.64 -9.98
N ALA A 270 -10.92 12.36 -9.84
CA ALA A 270 -11.81 12.65 -10.94
C ALA A 270 -11.33 13.89 -11.72
N ALA A 271 -11.20 13.73 -13.04
CA ALA A 271 -10.95 14.83 -13.97
C ALA A 271 -12.21 15.68 -14.25
#